data_AF-A0A2T4CTD3-F1
#
_entry.id   AF-A0A2T4CTD3-F1
#
_cell.length_a   1.000
_cell.length_b   1.000
_cell.length_c   1.000
_cell.angle_alpha   90.00
_cell.angle_beta   90.00
_cell.angle_gamma   90.00
#
_symmetry.space_group_name_H-M   'P 1'
#
loop_
_entity.id
_entity.type
_entity.pdbx_description
1 polymer ?
#
loop_
_entity_poly.entity_id
_entity_poly.type
_entity_poly.pdbx_seq_one_letter_code
_entity_poly.pdbx_strand_id
1 'polypeptide(L)'
;MALGALYGIPAAFMNAYFSLPLYGLVTLHIGQMFVILSLMTRGLPAALIAGMISTAGLYYETSNAFFFVTLSLELAVMLWLNRRGLSFLLSNFIYWLVIGAPISYIYLESADSLPTDFMVLVLVKLMLNGILYTAMASTIYHVLPMSWRFVSRPPVAPTLFGRIFYLSFISIMIPSLIIALILTARGAKQAEDQIVGDLYRKANNARLITRDLIAEHERVVNQLADTLALTDVNEHQALLTQTQINYPSFLTMLIANRDGYITHGAPNSFFDTLRTQPLEELSVSDRDYFRRAVESKNSFVSSVFIGRGFG
;
A
#
# COMPACT_ATOMS: atom_id res chain seq x y z
N MET A 1 10.33 -34.02 -24.37
CA MET A 1 10.54 -32.55 -24.47
C MET A 1 9.45 -31.84 -25.25
N ALA A 2 9.20 -32.17 -26.53
CA ALA A 2 8.21 -31.47 -27.38
C ALA A 2 6.80 -31.35 -26.75
N LEU A 3 6.34 -32.40 -26.06
CA LEU A 3 5.01 -32.41 -25.44
C LEU A 3 4.88 -31.51 -24.21
N GLY A 4 5.98 -31.24 -23.49
CA GLY A 4 5.99 -30.31 -22.37
C GLY A 4 6.00 -28.85 -22.83
N ALA A 5 6.73 -28.55 -23.91
CA ALA A 5 6.77 -27.22 -24.51
C ALA A 5 5.40 -26.75 -25.02
N LEU A 6 4.59 -27.68 -25.56
CA LEU A 6 3.22 -27.38 -26.01
C LEU A 6 2.35 -26.71 -24.94
N TYR A 7 2.52 -27.10 -23.67
CA TYR A 7 1.81 -26.52 -22.53
C TYR A 7 2.60 -25.40 -21.85
N GLY A 8 3.93 -25.51 -21.83
CA GLY A 8 4.82 -24.53 -21.20
C GLY A 8 4.82 -23.17 -21.88
N ILE A 9 4.76 -23.12 -23.22
CA ILE A 9 4.75 -21.84 -23.96
C ILE A 9 3.47 -21.03 -23.67
N PRO A 10 2.25 -21.61 -23.80
CA PRO A 10 1.03 -20.93 -23.37
C PRO A 10 1.06 -20.54 -21.89
N ALA A 11 1.63 -21.38 -21.01
CA ALA A 11 1.76 -21.08 -19.60
C ALA A 11 2.60 -19.82 -19.34
N ALA A 12 3.77 -19.72 -19.98
CA ALA A 12 4.65 -18.57 -19.86
C ALA A 12 4.00 -17.30 -20.42
N PHE A 13 3.36 -17.40 -21.59
CA PHE A 13 2.63 -16.29 -22.20
C PHE A 13 1.50 -15.78 -21.28
N MET A 14 0.71 -16.68 -20.71
CA MET A 14 -0.38 -16.30 -19.80
C MET A 14 0.15 -15.67 -18.50
N ASN A 15 1.26 -16.14 -17.95
CA ASN A 15 1.85 -15.52 -16.77
C ASN A 15 2.33 -14.09 -17.03
N ALA A 16 2.90 -13.85 -18.22
CA ALA A 16 3.45 -12.54 -18.60
C ALA A 16 2.38 -11.50 -18.96
N TYR A 17 1.31 -11.90 -19.65
CA TYR A 17 0.31 -10.95 -20.18
C TYR A 17 -1.03 -10.95 -19.42
N PHE A 18 -1.36 -12.04 -18.71
CA PHE A 18 -2.66 -12.21 -18.05
C PHE A 18 -2.48 -12.45 -16.54
N SER A 19 -1.96 -11.43 -15.86
CA SER A 19 -1.91 -11.37 -14.40
C SER A 19 -3.06 -10.52 -13.87
N LEU A 20 -3.82 -11.05 -12.90
CA LEU A 20 -4.94 -10.35 -12.29
C LEU A 20 -4.47 -9.70 -10.98
N PRO A 21 -4.45 -8.36 -10.87
CA PRO A 21 -4.04 -7.69 -9.64
C PRO A 21 -5.09 -7.95 -8.54
N LEU A 22 -4.64 -8.48 -7.40
CA LEU A 22 -5.47 -8.62 -6.19
C LEU A 22 -5.33 -7.37 -5.31
N TYR A 23 -4.10 -7.03 -4.94
CA TYR A 23 -3.82 -5.89 -4.07
C TYR A 23 -2.34 -5.50 -4.19
N GLY A 24 -2.07 -4.23 -4.50
CA GLY A 24 -0.71 -3.73 -4.70
C GLY A 24 0.06 -4.55 -5.74
N LEU A 25 1.20 -5.13 -5.33
CA LEU A 25 2.06 -5.97 -6.17
C LEU A 25 1.63 -7.45 -6.21
N VAL A 26 0.59 -7.83 -5.47
CA VAL A 26 0.14 -9.22 -5.38
C VAL A 26 -0.79 -9.52 -6.55
N THR A 27 -0.32 -10.34 -7.49
CA THR A 27 -1.05 -10.72 -8.71
C THR A 27 -1.35 -12.22 -8.76
N LEU A 28 -2.54 -12.60 -9.23
CA LEU A 28 -2.87 -13.98 -9.55
C LEU A 28 -2.33 -14.31 -10.95
N HIS A 29 -1.65 -15.45 -11.06
CA HIS A 29 -1.10 -15.93 -12.34
C HIS A 29 -1.83 -17.20 -12.76
N ILE A 30 -2.35 -17.21 -13.98
CA ILE A 30 -3.24 -18.27 -14.46
C ILE A 30 -2.46 -19.34 -15.25
N GLY A 31 -1.24 -19.05 -15.70
CA GLY A 31 -0.47 -19.93 -16.60
C GLY A 31 -0.14 -21.30 -16.03
N GLN A 32 -0.05 -21.44 -14.70
CA GLN A 32 0.16 -22.73 -14.03
C GLN A 32 -0.95 -23.76 -14.32
N MET A 33 -2.12 -23.31 -14.77
CA MET A 33 -3.20 -24.20 -15.24
C MET A 33 -2.74 -25.11 -16.38
N PHE A 34 -1.98 -24.59 -17.34
CA PHE A 34 -1.47 -25.40 -18.45
C PHE A 34 -0.44 -26.43 -17.99
N VAL A 35 0.30 -26.14 -16.92
CA VAL A 35 1.23 -27.08 -16.30
C VAL A 35 0.46 -28.23 -15.64
N ILE A 36 -0.62 -27.94 -14.91
CA ILE A 36 -1.51 -28.97 -14.34
C ILE A 36 -2.21 -29.77 -15.45
N LEU A 37 -2.65 -29.13 -16.54
CA LEU A 37 -3.21 -29.83 -17.71
C LEU A 37 -2.19 -30.76 -18.38
N SER A 38 -0.93 -30.33 -18.47
CA SER A 38 0.18 -31.17 -18.95
C SER A 38 0.36 -32.39 -18.05
N LEU A 39 0.35 -32.18 -16.72
CA LEU A 39 0.37 -33.29 -15.76
C LEU A 39 -0.80 -34.23 -16.06
N MET A 40 -2.01 -33.69 -16.19
CA MET A 40 -3.23 -34.47 -16.37
C MET A 40 -3.27 -35.32 -17.64
N THR A 41 -2.72 -34.82 -18.74
CA THR A 41 -2.80 -35.46 -20.06
C THR A 41 -1.56 -36.27 -20.42
N ARG A 42 -0.37 -35.86 -19.98
CA ARG A 42 0.94 -36.41 -20.40
C ARG A 42 1.80 -36.94 -19.24
N GLY A 43 1.46 -36.66 -17.99
CA GLY A 43 2.17 -37.14 -16.81
C GLY A 43 3.31 -36.22 -16.34
N LEU A 44 4.04 -36.67 -15.31
CA LEU A 44 5.01 -35.84 -14.57
C LEU A 44 6.17 -35.29 -15.43
N PRO A 45 6.84 -36.07 -16.29
CA PRO A 45 8.00 -35.56 -17.03
C PRO A 45 7.65 -34.40 -17.96
N ALA A 46 6.47 -34.45 -18.61
CA ALA A 46 5.99 -33.37 -19.46
C ALA A 46 5.54 -32.15 -18.63
N ALA A 47 4.95 -32.38 -17.46
CA ALA A 47 4.55 -31.32 -16.54
C ALA A 47 5.75 -30.56 -15.98
N LEU A 48 6.83 -31.25 -15.61
CA LEU A 48 8.05 -30.59 -15.12
C LEU A 48 8.70 -29.71 -16.19
N ILE A 49 8.74 -30.16 -17.45
CA ILE A 49 9.23 -29.35 -18.57
C ILE A 49 8.33 -28.13 -18.81
N ALA A 50 7.00 -28.32 -18.80
CA ALA A 50 6.05 -27.21 -18.90
C ALA A 50 6.21 -26.22 -17.73
N GLY A 51 6.41 -26.75 -16.53
CA GLY A 51 6.66 -26.00 -15.29
C GLY A 51 7.92 -25.16 -15.40
N MET A 52 9.05 -25.74 -15.83
CA MET A 52 10.31 -25.01 -16.04
C MET A 52 10.12 -23.82 -16.98
N ILE A 53 9.44 -24.01 -18.11
CA ILE A 53 9.18 -22.93 -19.09
C ILE A 53 8.26 -21.86 -18.47
N SER A 54 7.20 -22.27 -17.78
CA SER A 54 6.26 -21.36 -17.13
C SER A 54 6.91 -20.53 -16.03
N THR A 55 7.77 -21.15 -15.21
CA THR A 55 8.46 -20.48 -14.10
C THR A 55 9.66 -19.67 -14.56
N ALA A 56 10.27 -19.99 -15.71
CA ALA A 56 11.29 -19.13 -16.31
C ALA A 56 10.73 -17.75 -16.66
N GLY A 57 9.48 -17.69 -17.16
CA GLY A 57 8.77 -16.42 -17.35
C GLY A 57 8.54 -15.67 -16.05
N LEU A 58 8.05 -16.37 -15.01
CA LEU A 58 7.86 -15.78 -13.68
C LEU A 58 9.17 -15.32 -13.02
N TYR A 59 10.27 -16.03 -13.25
CA TYR A 59 11.58 -15.68 -12.71
C TYR A 59 12.08 -14.35 -13.27
N TYR A 60 11.80 -14.05 -14.54
CA TYR A 60 12.15 -12.75 -15.12
C TYR A 60 11.45 -11.58 -14.40
N GLU A 61 10.19 -11.78 -13.97
CA GLU A 61 9.43 -10.74 -13.27
C GLU A 61 9.73 -10.69 -11.77
N THR A 62 9.91 -11.84 -11.13
CA THR A 62 9.98 -11.95 -9.66
C THR A 62 11.38 -12.18 -9.12
N SER A 63 12.36 -12.49 -9.99
CA SER A 63 13.73 -12.89 -9.63
C SER A 63 13.81 -14.04 -8.61
N ASN A 64 12.74 -14.83 -8.50
CA ASN A 64 12.60 -15.82 -7.44
C ASN A 64 12.47 -17.25 -8.00
N ALA A 65 13.51 -18.07 -7.76
CA ALA A 65 13.55 -19.46 -8.20
C ALA A 65 12.67 -20.40 -7.35
N PHE A 66 12.23 -19.97 -6.16
CA PHE A 66 11.44 -20.76 -5.23
C PHE A 66 10.08 -21.20 -5.79
N PHE A 67 9.52 -20.43 -6.72
CA PHE A 67 8.29 -20.80 -7.43
C PHE A 67 8.42 -22.12 -8.17
N PHE A 68 9.58 -22.41 -8.76
CA PHE A 68 9.80 -23.67 -9.45
C PHE A 68 9.92 -24.86 -8.50
N VAL A 69 10.56 -24.68 -7.34
CA VAL A 69 10.68 -25.71 -6.31
C VAL A 69 9.30 -26.09 -5.77
N THR A 70 8.52 -25.07 -5.41
CA THR A 70 7.16 -25.24 -4.89
C THR A 70 6.24 -25.90 -5.91
N LEU A 71 6.29 -25.45 -7.18
CA LEU A 71 5.51 -26.05 -8.26
C LEU A 71 5.91 -27.52 -8.52
N SER A 72 7.21 -27.84 -8.48
CA SER A 72 7.68 -29.21 -8.71
C SER A 72 7.24 -30.16 -7.61
N LEU A 73 7.30 -29.72 -6.34
CA LEU A 73 6.79 -30.47 -5.20
C LEU A 73 5.29 -30.68 -5.28
N GLU A 74 4.55 -29.63 -5.62
CA GLU A 74 3.10 -29.68 -5.81
C GLU A 74 2.72 -30.73 -6.86
N LEU A 75 3.33 -30.69 -8.05
CA LEU A 75 3.07 -31.65 -9.13
C LEU A 75 3.33 -33.10 -8.70
N ALA A 76 4.40 -33.33 -7.94
CA ALA A 76 4.78 -34.66 -7.46
C ALA A 76 3.76 -35.19 -6.43
N VAL A 77 3.40 -34.36 -5.44
CA VAL A 77 2.42 -34.71 -4.39
C VAL A 77 1.04 -34.92 -5.00
N MET A 78 0.61 -34.05 -5.91
CA MET A 78 -0.66 -34.20 -6.63
C MET A 78 -0.73 -35.52 -7.40
N LEU A 79 0.34 -35.90 -8.09
CA LEU A 79 0.37 -37.17 -8.81
C LEU A 79 0.34 -38.37 -7.85
N TRP A 80 1.08 -38.30 -6.75
CA TRP A 80 1.12 -39.37 -5.74
C TRP A 80 -0.24 -39.59 -5.08
N LEU A 81 -0.92 -38.52 -4.65
CA LEU A 81 -2.27 -38.59 -4.08
C LEU A 81 -3.31 -39.04 -5.13
N ASN A 82 -3.18 -38.60 -6.38
CA ASN A 82 -4.08 -39.04 -7.44
C ASN A 82 -3.97 -40.54 -7.74
N ARG A 83 -2.76 -41.10 -7.68
CA ARG A 83 -2.55 -42.57 -7.79
C ARG A 83 -3.21 -43.35 -6.65
N ARG A 84 -3.51 -42.70 -5.53
CA ARG A 84 -4.27 -43.26 -4.40
C ARG A 84 -5.78 -43.04 -4.49
N GLY A 85 -6.27 -42.50 -5.61
CA GLY A 85 -7.70 -42.32 -5.89
C GLY A 85 -8.28 -40.95 -5.54
N LEU A 86 -7.46 -40.01 -5.05
CA LEU A 86 -7.90 -38.64 -4.75
C LEU A 86 -7.99 -37.79 -6.03
N SER A 87 -8.88 -36.79 -6.02
CA SER A 87 -8.96 -35.82 -7.12
C SER A 87 -7.76 -34.88 -7.11
N PHE A 88 -7.39 -34.32 -8.27
CA PHE A 88 -6.31 -33.33 -8.35
C PHE A 88 -6.58 -32.11 -7.49
N LEU A 89 -7.82 -31.64 -7.47
CA LEU A 89 -8.22 -30.48 -6.69
C LEU A 89 -8.06 -30.71 -5.18
N LEU A 90 -8.50 -31.87 -4.68
CA LEU A 90 -8.32 -32.24 -3.27
C LEU A 90 -6.84 -32.48 -2.94
N SER A 91 -6.10 -33.09 -3.86
CA SER A 91 -4.66 -33.33 -3.69
C SER A 91 -3.89 -32.01 -3.56
N ASN A 92 -4.26 -31.02 -4.37
CA ASN A 92 -3.67 -29.68 -4.30
C ASN A 92 -4.04 -28.94 -3.01
N PHE A 93 -5.31 -29.04 -2.58
CA PHE A 93 -5.73 -28.47 -1.29
C PHE A 93 -4.94 -29.04 -0.11
N ILE A 94 -4.75 -30.37 -0.08
CA ILE A 94 -3.94 -31.06 0.94
C ILE A 94 -2.49 -30.60 0.86
N TYR A 95 -1.92 -30.50 -0.33
CA TYR A 95 -0.55 -30.02 -0.53
C TYR A 95 -0.36 -28.64 0.09
N TRP A 96 -1.20 -27.67 -0.26
CA TRP A 96 -1.05 -26.31 0.25
C TRP A 96 -1.26 -26.20 1.75
N LEU A 97 -2.15 -27.01 2.34
CA LEU A 97 -2.40 -27.01 3.78
C LEU A 97 -1.24 -27.64 4.58
N VAL A 98 -0.65 -28.73 4.09
CA VAL A 98 0.32 -29.53 4.87
C VAL A 98 1.77 -29.24 4.51
N ILE A 99 2.06 -28.87 3.26
CA ILE A 99 3.42 -28.78 2.72
C ILE A 99 3.69 -27.39 2.15
N GLY A 100 2.83 -26.93 1.23
CA GLY A 100 3.03 -25.70 0.48
C GLY A 100 3.09 -24.46 1.38
N ALA A 101 2.11 -24.25 2.27
CA ALA A 101 2.10 -23.11 3.16
C ALA A 101 3.24 -23.14 4.20
N PRO A 102 3.53 -24.26 4.90
CA PRO A 102 4.66 -24.30 5.83
C PRO A 102 6.02 -24.05 5.16
N ILE A 103 6.30 -24.67 4.00
CA ILE A 103 7.56 -24.47 3.28
C ILE A 103 7.67 -23.03 2.76
N SER A 104 6.57 -22.45 2.27
CA SER A 104 6.55 -21.06 1.82
C SER A 104 6.73 -20.07 2.97
N TYR A 105 6.16 -20.35 4.14
CA TYR A 105 6.33 -19.53 5.35
C TYR A 105 7.81 -19.48 5.77
N ILE A 106 8.46 -20.65 5.90
CA ILE A 106 9.88 -20.75 6.28
C ILE A 106 10.76 -20.00 5.27
N TYR A 107 10.45 -20.15 3.97
CA TYR A 107 11.17 -19.43 2.93
C TYR A 107 11.01 -17.92 3.05
N LEU A 108 9.78 -17.42 3.18
CA LEU A 108 9.49 -15.99 3.29
C LEU A 108 10.17 -15.37 4.52
N GLU A 109 10.12 -16.04 5.68
CA GLU A 109 10.79 -15.58 6.90
C GLU A 109 12.32 -15.52 6.74
N SER A 110 12.92 -16.45 5.98
CA SER A 110 14.36 -16.51 5.77
C SER A 110 14.89 -15.57 4.67
N ALA A 111 14.08 -15.32 3.64
CA ALA A 111 14.50 -14.64 2.42
C ALA A 111 14.20 -13.14 2.46
N ASP A 112 13.06 -12.75 3.04
CA ASP A 112 12.62 -11.37 3.09
C ASP A 112 12.16 -10.98 4.51
N SER A 113 12.63 -9.83 5.00
CA SER A 113 12.15 -9.26 6.27
C SER A 113 10.80 -8.56 6.07
N LEU A 114 9.78 -9.33 5.64
CA LEU A 114 8.44 -8.81 5.38
C LEU A 114 7.66 -8.63 6.69
N PRO A 115 6.84 -7.57 6.80
CA PRO A 115 5.85 -7.46 7.87
C PRO A 115 4.94 -8.70 7.90
N THR A 116 4.61 -9.18 9.10
CA THR A 116 3.82 -10.41 9.30
C THR A 116 2.49 -10.37 8.54
N ASP A 117 1.80 -9.23 8.51
CA ASP A 117 0.54 -9.05 7.78
C ASP A 117 0.70 -9.28 6.27
N PHE A 118 1.81 -8.83 5.71
CA PHE A 118 2.11 -9.01 4.29
C PHE A 118 2.49 -10.47 3.98
N MET A 119 3.18 -11.15 4.90
CA MET A 119 3.48 -12.58 4.75
C MET A 119 2.21 -13.43 4.71
N VAL A 120 1.24 -13.17 5.60
CA VAL A 120 -0.06 -13.86 5.59
C VAL A 120 -0.78 -13.63 4.26
N LEU A 121 -0.77 -12.40 3.73
CA LEU A 121 -1.36 -12.08 2.44
C LEU A 121 -0.72 -12.89 1.30
N VAL A 122 0.61 -12.98 1.27
CA VAL A 122 1.35 -13.76 0.25
C VAL A 122 1.01 -15.25 0.35
N LEU A 123 0.95 -15.81 1.56
CA LEU A 123 0.61 -17.23 1.77
C LEU A 123 -0.81 -17.55 1.30
N VAL A 124 -1.79 -16.73 1.68
CA VAL A 124 -3.18 -16.88 1.21
C VAL A 124 -3.24 -16.79 -0.32
N LYS A 125 -2.50 -15.85 -0.93
CA LYS A 125 -2.42 -15.74 -2.39
C LYS A 125 -1.85 -17.00 -3.04
N LEU A 126 -0.78 -17.56 -2.50
CA LEU A 126 -0.18 -18.80 -3.04
C LEU A 126 -1.19 -19.95 -3.01
N MET A 127 -1.92 -20.12 -1.91
CA MET A 127 -2.98 -21.13 -1.78
C MET A 127 -4.12 -20.91 -2.77
N LEU A 128 -4.59 -19.66 -2.90
CA LEU A 128 -5.68 -19.29 -3.82
C LEU A 128 -5.28 -19.53 -5.28
N ASN A 129 -4.06 -19.15 -5.67
CA ASN A 129 -3.49 -19.48 -6.98
C ASN A 129 -3.58 -20.99 -7.19
N GLY A 130 -3.02 -21.75 -6.25
CA GLY A 130 -3.12 -23.22 -6.16
C GLY A 130 -4.44 -23.77 -6.64
N ILE A 131 -5.46 -23.40 -5.89
CA ILE A 131 -6.82 -23.92 -6.02
C ILE A 131 -7.43 -23.46 -7.35
N LEU A 132 -7.23 -22.19 -7.73
CA LEU A 132 -7.76 -21.59 -8.95
C LEU A 132 -7.32 -22.36 -10.20
N TYR A 133 -6.01 -22.46 -10.43
CA TYR A 133 -5.52 -23.08 -11.67
C TYR A 133 -5.82 -24.58 -11.71
N THR A 134 -5.86 -25.25 -10.56
CA THR A 134 -6.21 -26.67 -10.51
C THR A 134 -7.69 -26.88 -10.83
N ALA A 135 -8.58 -26.00 -10.36
CA ALA A 135 -10.01 -26.05 -10.68
C ALA A 135 -10.27 -25.80 -12.17
N MET A 136 -9.59 -24.80 -12.75
CA MET A 136 -9.69 -24.49 -14.17
C MET A 136 -9.14 -25.65 -15.03
N ALA A 137 -7.96 -26.17 -14.69
CA ALA A 137 -7.36 -27.32 -15.39
C ALA A 137 -8.27 -28.56 -15.33
N SER A 138 -8.84 -28.84 -14.16
CA SER A 138 -9.77 -29.95 -13.96
C SER A 138 -11.02 -29.82 -14.85
N THR A 139 -11.59 -28.62 -14.95
CA THR A 139 -12.76 -28.35 -15.79
C THR A 139 -12.45 -28.54 -17.27
N ILE A 140 -11.34 -27.96 -17.73
CA ILE A 140 -10.89 -28.08 -19.13
C ILE A 140 -10.58 -29.53 -19.47
N TYR A 141 -9.98 -30.30 -18.55
CA TYR A 141 -9.68 -31.72 -18.77
C TYR A 141 -10.94 -32.53 -19.11
N HIS A 142 -12.10 -32.23 -18.52
CA HIS A 142 -13.35 -32.93 -18.81
C HIS A 142 -13.89 -32.66 -20.21
N VAL A 143 -13.71 -31.44 -20.72
CA VAL A 143 -14.16 -31.03 -22.06
C VAL A 143 -13.15 -31.46 -23.15
N LEU A 144 -11.90 -31.76 -22.77
CA LEU A 144 -10.87 -32.16 -23.75
C LEU A 144 -11.22 -33.48 -24.47
N PRO A 145 -10.99 -33.57 -25.80
CA PRO A 145 -11.16 -34.79 -26.56
C PRO A 145 -10.34 -35.96 -25.99
N MET A 146 -10.91 -37.17 -25.98
CA MET A 146 -10.23 -38.35 -25.46
C MET A 146 -8.92 -38.65 -26.21
N SER A 147 -8.85 -38.31 -27.51
CA SER A 147 -7.66 -38.46 -28.36
C SER A 147 -6.45 -37.65 -27.88
N TRP A 148 -6.65 -36.63 -27.05
CA TRP A 148 -5.56 -35.80 -26.51
C TRP A 148 -5.03 -36.34 -25.17
N ARG A 149 -5.65 -37.39 -24.64
CA ARG A 149 -5.30 -38.04 -23.37
C ARG A 149 -4.44 -39.27 -23.64
N PHE A 150 -3.13 -39.12 -23.47
CA PHE A 150 -2.15 -40.19 -23.74
C PHE A 150 -1.86 -41.07 -22.52
N VAL A 151 -2.28 -40.63 -21.32
CA VAL A 151 -2.11 -41.38 -20.09
C VAL A 151 -3.48 -41.90 -19.63
N SER A 152 -3.63 -43.23 -19.62
CA SER A 152 -4.76 -43.89 -18.95
C SER A 152 -4.61 -43.72 -17.44
N ARG A 153 -5.66 -43.24 -16.79
CA ARG A 153 -5.66 -42.95 -15.36
C ARG A 153 -6.73 -43.74 -14.64
N PRO A 154 -6.48 -44.11 -13.37
CA PRO A 154 -7.53 -44.69 -12.56
C PRO A 154 -8.71 -43.71 -12.48
N PRO A 155 -9.95 -44.20 -12.49
CA PRO A 155 -11.12 -43.34 -12.36
C PRO A 155 -11.01 -42.55 -11.04
N VAL A 156 -11.02 -41.22 -11.15
CA VAL A 156 -11.10 -40.34 -9.98
C VAL A 156 -12.43 -40.63 -9.29
N ALA A 157 -12.36 -40.96 -7.99
CA ALA A 157 -13.50 -41.45 -7.23
C ALA A 157 -14.23 -42.63 -7.91
N PRO A 158 -13.83 -43.88 -7.65
CA PRO A 158 -14.52 -45.03 -8.23
C PRO A 158 -16.00 -45.11 -7.80
N THR A 159 -16.36 -44.46 -6.70
CA THR A 159 -17.73 -44.40 -6.18
C THR A 159 -18.54 -43.26 -6.81
N LEU A 160 -19.85 -43.48 -7.00
CA LEU A 160 -20.79 -42.44 -7.45
C LEU A 160 -20.76 -41.20 -6.55
N PHE A 161 -20.65 -41.40 -5.24
CA PHE A 161 -20.54 -40.33 -4.25
C PHE A 161 -19.34 -39.41 -4.54
N GLY A 162 -18.15 -39.96 -4.76
CA GLY A 162 -16.98 -39.11 -5.00
C GLY A 162 -17.01 -38.41 -6.36
N ARG A 163 -17.69 -38.98 -7.38
CA ARG A 163 -17.96 -38.28 -8.65
C ARG A 163 -18.91 -37.10 -8.47
N ILE A 164 -20.01 -37.30 -7.75
CA ILE A 164 -20.98 -36.24 -7.43
C ILE A 164 -20.30 -35.14 -6.62
N PHE A 165 -19.59 -35.51 -5.54
CA PHE A 165 -18.86 -34.57 -4.70
C PHE A 165 -17.88 -33.72 -5.52
N TYR A 166 -17.09 -34.36 -6.40
CA TYR A 166 -16.12 -33.66 -7.24
C TYR A 166 -16.78 -32.71 -8.25
N LEU A 167 -17.88 -33.12 -8.90
CA LEU A 167 -18.62 -32.24 -9.82
C LEU A 167 -19.26 -31.07 -9.10
N SER A 168 -19.89 -31.31 -7.94
CA SER A 168 -20.43 -30.25 -7.07
C SER A 168 -19.33 -29.30 -6.61
N PHE A 169 -18.17 -29.83 -6.23
CA PHE A 169 -17.04 -29.02 -5.75
C PHE A 169 -16.49 -28.10 -6.84
N ILE A 170 -16.30 -28.60 -8.08
CA ILE A 170 -15.90 -27.75 -9.22
C ILE A 170 -16.96 -26.70 -9.54
N SER A 171 -18.25 -27.10 -9.55
CA SER A 171 -19.36 -26.21 -9.86
C SER A 171 -19.53 -25.08 -8.84
N ILE A 172 -19.11 -25.28 -7.59
CA ILE A 172 -19.17 -24.26 -6.53
C ILE A 172 -17.90 -23.41 -6.53
N MET A 173 -16.72 -24.04 -6.67
CA MET A 173 -15.43 -23.36 -6.51
C MET A 173 -15.17 -22.28 -7.56
N ILE A 174 -15.49 -22.52 -8.83
CA ILE A 174 -15.22 -21.53 -9.88
C ILE A 174 -16.08 -20.28 -9.69
N PRO A 175 -17.42 -20.36 -9.56
CA PRO A 175 -18.24 -19.18 -9.28
C PRO A 175 -17.88 -18.50 -7.97
N SER A 176 -17.62 -19.25 -6.89
CA SER A 176 -17.26 -18.63 -5.60
C SER A 176 -15.97 -17.83 -5.69
N LEU A 177 -14.99 -18.31 -6.46
CA LEU A 177 -13.71 -17.64 -6.61
C LEU A 177 -13.82 -16.40 -7.52
N ILE A 178 -14.64 -16.46 -8.57
CA ILE A 178 -14.97 -15.29 -9.39
C ILE A 178 -15.67 -14.22 -8.55
N ILE A 179 -16.66 -14.61 -7.75
CA ILE A 179 -17.37 -13.69 -6.85
C ILE A 179 -16.38 -13.10 -5.83
N ALA A 180 -15.53 -13.92 -5.21
CA ALA A 180 -14.52 -13.45 -4.28
C ALA A 180 -13.56 -12.43 -4.93
N LEU A 181 -13.13 -12.68 -6.17
CA LEU A 181 -12.27 -11.74 -6.90
C LEU A 181 -12.99 -10.41 -7.18
N ILE A 182 -14.24 -10.44 -7.61
CA ILE A 182 -15.05 -9.24 -7.86
C ILE A 182 -15.25 -8.46 -6.56
N LEU A 183 -15.59 -9.13 -5.47
CA LEU A 183 -15.77 -8.50 -4.16
C LEU A 183 -14.46 -7.89 -3.64
N THR A 184 -13.34 -8.58 -3.83
CA THR A 184 -12.01 -8.07 -3.47
C THR A 184 -11.67 -6.82 -4.28
N ALA A 185 -11.87 -6.85 -5.60
CA ALA A 185 -11.62 -5.70 -6.47
C ALA A 185 -12.51 -4.49 -6.11
N ARG A 186 -13.79 -4.74 -5.83
CA ARG A 186 -14.73 -3.69 -5.38
C ARG A 186 -14.36 -3.15 -4.01
N GLY A 187 -13.99 -4.02 -3.07
CA GLY A 187 -13.57 -3.64 -1.73
C GLY A 187 -12.30 -2.80 -1.74
N ALA A 188 -11.31 -3.18 -2.57
CA ALA A 188 -10.08 -2.41 -2.76
C ALA A 188 -10.37 -1.00 -3.30
N LYS A 189 -11.19 -0.90 -4.35
CA LYS A 189 -11.59 0.40 -4.92
C LYS A 189 -12.36 1.26 -3.91
N GLN A 190 -13.28 0.66 -3.18
CA GLN A 190 -14.05 1.37 -2.16
C GLN A 190 -13.16 1.89 -1.02
N ALA A 191 -12.17 1.11 -0.59
CA ALA A 191 -11.20 1.54 0.42
C ALA A 191 -10.34 2.70 -0.10
N GLU A 192 -9.91 2.66 -1.36
CA GLU A 192 -9.18 3.75 -2.00
C GLU A 192 -10.02 5.05 -2.03
N ASP A 193 -11.27 4.97 -2.50
CA ASP A 193 -12.19 6.11 -2.56
C ASP A 193 -12.42 6.71 -1.16
N GLN A 194 -12.53 5.86 -0.13
CA GLN A 194 -12.66 6.30 1.27
C GLN A 194 -11.42 7.03 1.77
N ILE A 195 -10.22 6.50 1.50
CA ILE A 195 -8.95 7.12 1.90
C ILE A 195 -8.79 8.49 1.23
N VAL A 196 -9.07 8.60 -0.06
CA VAL A 196 -9.03 9.87 -0.80
C VAL A 196 -10.02 10.87 -0.20
N GLY A 197 -11.25 10.44 0.09
CA GLY A 197 -12.25 11.28 0.75
C GLY A 197 -11.81 11.77 2.13
N ASP A 198 -11.20 10.89 2.93
CA ASP A 198 -10.68 11.22 4.26
C ASP A 198 -9.52 12.21 4.20
N LEU A 199 -8.59 12.02 3.27
CA LEU A 199 -7.48 12.94 3.04
C LEU A 199 -8.00 14.32 2.65
N TYR A 200 -8.99 14.39 1.76
CA TYR A 200 -9.61 15.66 1.37
C TYR A 200 -10.28 16.37 2.54
N ARG A 201 -11.03 15.64 3.38
CA ARG A 201 -11.65 16.17 4.59
C ARG A 201 -10.61 16.69 5.59
N LYS A 202 -9.56 15.92 5.86
CA LYS A 202 -8.48 16.31 6.78
C LYS A 202 -7.71 17.53 6.27
N ALA A 203 -7.39 17.58 4.98
CA ALA A 203 -6.74 18.74 4.36
C ALA A 203 -7.61 20.01 4.46
N ASN A 204 -8.91 19.88 4.19
CA ASN A 204 -9.83 21.01 4.34
C ASN A 204 -9.96 21.46 5.80
N ASN A 205 -10.05 20.52 6.74
CA ASN A 205 -10.10 20.85 8.17
C ASN A 205 -8.83 21.55 8.64
N ALA A 206 -7.65 21.06 8.26
CA ALA A 206 -6.37 21.70 8.57
C ALA A 206 -6.32 23.12 7.99
N ARG A 207 -6.74 23.31 6.73
CA ARG A 207 -6.80 24.62 6.09
C ARG A 207 -7.74 25.59 6.81
N LEU A 208 -8.91 25.11 7.27
CA LEU A 208 -9.85 25.93 8.05
C LEU A 208 -9.24 26.33 9.39
N ILE A 209 -8.70 25.37 10.16
CA ILE A 209 -8.03 25.64 11.44
C ILE A 209 -6.88 26.65 11.26
N THR A 210 -6.05 26.49 10.24
CA THR A 210 -4.96 27.45 9.96
C THR A 210 -5.48 28.84 9.61
N ARG A 211 -6.55 28.94 8.81
CA ARG A 211 -7.15 30.24 8.47
C ARG A 211 -7.76 30.93 9.67
N ASP A 212 -8.49 30.18 10.50
CA ASP A 212 -9.12 30.70 11.70
C ASP A 212 -8.05 31.18 12.69
N LEU A 213 -6.97 30.42 12.86
CA LEU A 213 -5.81 30.81 13.66
C LEU A 213 -5.18 32.11 13.15
N ILE A 214 -4.88 32.21 11.85
CA ILE A 214 -4.29 33.43 11.26
C ILE A 214 -5.23 34.62 11.44
N ALA A 215 -6.54 34.44 11.17
CA ALA A 215 -7.53 35.50 11.30
C ALA A 215 -7.76 35.94 12.76
N GLU A 216 -7.61 35.04 13.73
CA GLU A 216 -7.57 35.38 15.15
C GLU A 216 -6.33 36.21 15.50
N HIS A 217 -5.15 35.77 15.08
CA HIS A 217 -3.90 36.49 15.36
C HIS A 217 -3.88 37.88 14.72
N GLU A 218 -4.37 38.01 13.49
CA GLU A 218 -4.51 39.30 12.80
C GLU A 218 -5.44 40.25 13.57
N ARG A 219 -6.58 39.76 14.07
CA ARG A 219 -7.49 40.55 14.90
C ARG A 219 -6.82 41.04 16.18
N VAL A 220 -6.06 40.17 16.86
CA VAL A 220 -5.35 40.54 18.10
C VAL A 220 -4.28 41.59 17.83
N VAL A 221 -3.48 41.43 16.76
CA VAL A 221 -2.46 42.40 16.38
C VAL A 221 -3.08 43.76 16.03
N ASN A 222 -4.18 43.77 15.28
CA ASN A 222 -4.88 45.01 14.93
C ASN A 222 -5.48 45.70 16.17
N GLN A 223 -6.12 44.96 17.08
CA GLN A 223 -6.63 45.50 18.33
C GLN A 223 -5.52 46.08 19.23
N LEU A 224 -4.38 45.38 19.30
CA LEU A 224 -3.22 45.88 20.03
C LEU A 224 -2.67 47.17 19.40
N ALA A 225 -2.55 47.22 18.07
CA ALA A 225 -2.10 48.41 17.36
C ALA A 225 -3.00 49.63 17.61
N ASP A 226 -4.33 49.44 17.55
CA ASP A 226 -5.31 50.49 17.86
C ASP A 226 -5.18 50.99 19.31
N THR A 227 -4.96 50.07 20.25
CA THR A 227 -4.79 50.41 21.68
C THR A 227 -3.48 51.16 21.93
N LEU A 228 -2.38 50.73 21.31
CA LEU A 228 -1.08 51.39 21.40
C LEU A 228 -1.11 52.81 20.84
N ALA A 229 -1.92 53.07 19.81
CA ALA A 229 -2.08 54.41 19.22
C ALA A 229 -2.76 55.41 20.18
N LEU A 230 -3.50 54.93 21.18
CA LEU A 230 -4.24 55.74 22.15
C LEU A 230 -3.55 55.86 23.53
N THR A 231 -2.46 55.13 23.74
CA THR A 231 -1.81 54.98 25.05
C THR A 231 -0.40 55.58 25.05
N ASP A 232 0.08 56.08 26.19
CA ASP A 232 1.44 56.58 26.35
C ASP A 232 2.49 55.49 26.13
N VAL A 233 3.65 55.88 25.60
CA VAL A 233 4.77 55.00 25.22
C VAL A 233 5.27 54.20 26.42
N ASN A 234 5.21 54.76 27.62
CA ASN A 234 5.63 54.09 28.86
C ASN A 234 4.80 52.83 29.17
N GLU A 235 3.57 52.72 28.67
CA GLU A 235 2.69 51.57 28.90
C GLU A 235 2.79 50.51 27.80
N HIS A 236 3.47 50.80 26.69
CA HIS A 236 3.55 49.92 25.51
C HIS A 236 4.17 48.55 25.85
N GLN A 237 5.21 48.52 26.69
CA GLN A 237 5.82 47.26 27.12
C GLN A 237 4.83 46.40 27.93
N ALA A 238 4.08 47.00 28.85
CA ALA A 238 3.14 46.29 29.70
C ALA A 238 1.97 45.72 28.88
N LEU A 239 1.44 46.50 27.93
CA LEU A 239 0.40 46.06 27.00
C LEU A 239 0.87 44.92 26.10
N LEU A 240 2.10 44.99 25.59
CA LEU A 240 2.69 43.93 24.76
C LEU A 240 2.84 42.62 25.54
N THR A 241 3.39 42.69 26.76
CA THR A 241 3.54 41.52 27.64
C THR A 241 2.18 40.93 28.03
N GLN A 242 1.20 41.78 28.39
CA GLN A 242 -0.13 41.31 28.78
C GLN A 242 -0.86 40.64 27.61
N THR A 243 -0.71 41.18 26.40
CA THR A 243 -1.30 40.58 25.19
C THR A 243 -0.69 39.21 24.91
N GLN A 244 0.63 39.05 25.04
CA GLN A 244 1.26 37.75 24.87
C GLN A 244 0.80 36.73 25.90
N ILE A 245 0.64 37.13 27.18
CA ILE A 245 0.13 36.26 28.24
C ILE A 245 -1.29 35.78 27.93
N ASN A 246 -2.14 36.69 27.42
CA ASN A 246 -3.53 36.39 27.07
C ASN A 246 -3.64 35.52 25.82
N TYR A 247 -2.67 35.59 24.91
CA TYR A 247 -2.62 34.85 23.65
C TYR A 247 -1.30 34.07 23.52
N PRO A 248 -1.12 32.95 24.25
CA PRO A 248 0.15 32.23 24.34
C PRO A 248 0.61 31.60 23.01
N SER A 249 -0.25 31.57 21.98
CA SER A 249 0.09 31.15 20.62
C SER A 249 1.09 32.11 19.93
N PHE A 250 1.23 33.35 20.39
CA PHE A 250 2.29 34.25 19.96
C PHE A 250 3.62 33.89 20.61
N LEU A 251 4.49 33.21 19.85
CA LEU A 251 5.84 32.86 20.28
C LEU A 251 6.64 34.12 20.67
N THR A 252 6.55 35.16 19.85
CA THR A 252 7.19 36.45 20.06
C THR A 252 6.28 37.57 19.58
N MET A 253 6.33 38.72 20.25
CA MET A 253 5.70 39.96 19.82
C MET A 253 6.71 41.09 19.94
N LEU A 254 6.65 42.06 19.04
CA LEU A 254 7.58 43.19 19.01
C LEU A 254 6.89 44.48 18.59
N ILE A 255 7.45 45.61 19.02
CA ILE A 255 7.15 46.94 18.48
C ILE A 255 8.46 47.47 17.87
N ALA A 256 8.41 47.94 16.63
CA ALA A 256 9.55 48.53 15.94
C ALA A 256 9.31 50.01 15.62
N ASN A 257 10.38 50.79 15.59
CA ASN A 257 10.32 52.19 15.15
C ASN A 257 10.25 52.30 13.62
N ARG A 258 10.17 53.53 13.11
CA ARG A 258 10.09 53.82 11.66
C ARG A 258 11.28 53.28 10.86
N ASP A 259 12.45 53.20 11.49
CA ASP A 259 13.68 52.71 10.86
C ASP A 259 13.82 51.18 10.93
N GLY A 260 12.85 50.49 11.55
CA GLY A 260 12.80 49.04 11.66
C GLY A 260 13.62 48.46 12.81
N TYR A 261 14.00 49.26 13.81
CA TYR A 261 14.63 48.78 15.04
C TYR A 261 13.58 48.45 16.09
N ILE A 262 13.72 47.29 16.72
CA ILE A 262 12.85 46.81 17.79
C ILE A 262 13.04 47.70 19.04
N THR A 263 11.95 48.31 19.52
CA THR A 263 11.91 49.16 20.72
C THR A 263 11.35 48.43 21.93
N HIS A 264 10.40 47.51 21.71
CA HIS A 264 9.76 46.69 22.75
C HIS A 264 9.61 45.26 22.25
N GLY A 265 9.70 44.28 23.15
CA GLY A 265 9.56 42.85 22.81
C GLY A 265 9.00 42.02 23.95
N ALA A 266 8.23 40.98 23.61
CA ALA A 266 7.68 39.99 24.53
C ALA A 266 7.88 38.56 23.97
N PRO A 267 8.49 37.60 24.72
CA PRO A 267 8.71 37.65 26.17
C PRO A 267 9.87 38.58 26.55
N ASN A 268 9.70 39.32 27.65
CA ASN A 268 10.69 40.32 28.08
C ASN A 268 12.07 39.70 28.32
N SER A 269 12.11 38.47 28.87
CA SER A 269 13.36 37.72 29.08
C SER A 269 14.16 37.49 27.80
N PHE A 270 13.46 37.25 26.68
CA PHE A 270 14.10 37.08 25.37
C PHE A 270 14.56 38.43 24.80
N PHE A 271 13.77 39.49 24.99
CA PHE A 271 14.12 40.85 24.58
C PHE A 271 15.33 41.40 25.30
N ASP A 272 15.43 41.21 26.61
CA ASP A 272 16.57 41.65 27.40
C ASP A 272 17.87 40.98 26.94
N THR A 273 17.81 39.71 26.53
CA THR A 273 18.95 38.99 25.97
C THR A 273 19.35 39.57 24.60
N LEU A 274 18.39 39.79 23.71
CA LEU A 274 18.64 40.36 22.38
C LEU A 274 19.20 41.79 22.40
N ARG A 275 18.88 42.58 23.44
CA ARG A 275 19.48 43.91 23.61
C ARG A 275 20.98 43.90 23.89
N THR A 276 21.52 42.76 24.31
CA THR A 276 22.97 42.58 24.52
C THR A 276 23.73 42.18 23.25
N GLN A 277 23.00 41.81 22.19
CA GLN A 277 23.55 41.40 20.90
C GLN A 277 23.81 42.61 19.98
N PRO A 278 24.56 42.43 18.87
CA PRO A 278 24.79 43.49 17.89
C PRO A 278 23.49 44.12 17.36
N LEU A 279 23.53 45.40 17.02
CA LEU A 279 22.40 46.18 16.49
C LEU A 279 21.71 45.55 15.26
N GLU A 280 22.44 44.73 14.51
CA GLU A 280 21.91 43.98 13.36
C GLU A 280 20.85 42.94 13.78
N GLU A 281 20.95 42.37 14.98
CA GLU A 281 19.97 41.40 15.51
C GLU A 281 18.68 42.05 16.03
N LEU A 282 18.71 43.37 16.23
CA LEU A 282 17.56 44.19 16.65
C LEU A 282 16.80 44.82 15.47
N SER A 283 17.27 44.58 14.24
CA SER A 283 16.69 45.15 13.02
C SER A 283 15.76 44.16 12.31
N VAL A 284 14.57 44.65 12.00
CA VAL A 284 13.56 43.96 11.16
C VAL A 284 13.26 44.72 9.87
N SER A 285 14.06 45.74 9.54
CA SER A 285 13.86 46.60 8.36
C SER A 285 13.91 45.85 7.02
N ASP A 286 14.63 44.73 6.97
CA ASP A 286 14.74 43.83 5.82
C ASP A 286 13.57 42.83 5.71
N ARG A 287 12.72 42.73 6.73
CA ARG A 287 11.65 41.73 6.82
C ARG A 287 10.40 42.17 6.07
N ASP A 288 9.80 41.22 5.34
CA ASP A 288 8.58 41.48 4.58
C ASP A 288 7.40 41.86 5.48
N TYR A 289 7.29 41.25 6.67
CA TYR A 289 6.25 41.60 7.63
C TYR A 289 6.33 43.05 8.11
N PHE A 290 7.52 43.67 8.10
CA PHE A 290 7.72 45.05 8.45
C PHE A 290 7.48 45.96 7.23
N ARG A 291 8.21 45.72 6.13
CA ARG A 291 8.15 46.58 4.92
C ARG A 291 6.74 46.68 4.36
N ARG A 292 6.05 45.54 4.21
CA ARG A 292 4.71 45.50 3.63
C ARG A 292 3.64 46.12 4.53
N ALA A 293 3.76 45.95 5.85
CA ALA A 293 2.86 46.58 6.80
C ALA A 293 3.02 48.12 6.78
N VAL A 294 4.27 48.61 6.72
CA VAL A 294 4.57 50.05 6.61
C VAL A 294 4.08 50.64 5.29
N GLU A 295 4.32 49.95 4.17
CA GLU A 295 3.87 50.37 2.82
C GLU A 295 2.35 50.43 2.70
N SER A 296 1.66 49.37 3.15
CA SER A 296 0.22 49.23 2.99
C SER A 296 -0.60 49.94 4.05
N LYS A 297 0.02 50.31 5.19
CA LYS A 297 -0.64 50.83 6.40
C LYS A 297 -1.78 49.94 6.92
N ASN A 298 -1.73 48.65 6.61
CA ASN A 298 -2.68 47.63 7.04
C ASN A 298 -1.92 46.44 7.63
N SER A 299 -2.63 45.57 8.34
CA SER A 299 -2.08 44.27 8.74
C SER A 299 -1.56 43.50 7.52
N PHE A 300 -0.45 42.79 7.74
CA PHE A 300 0.15 41.96 6.71
C PHE A 300 0.65 40.64 7.31
N VAL A 301 0.27 39.53 6.67
CA VAL A 301 0.72 38.18 7.01
C VAL A 301 1.76 37.75 5.99
N SER A 302 3.00 37.53 6.42
CA SER A 302 4.08 37.08 5.52
C SER A 302 3.96 35.60 5.16
N SER A 303 4.60 35.22 4.07
CA SER A 303 4.93 33.81 3.80
C SER A 303 5.88 33.26 4.87
N VAL A 304 6.05 31.94 4.91
CA VAL A 304 7.00 31.26 5.81
C VAL A 304 8.42 31.83 5.60
N PHE A 305 9.11 32.11 6.70
CA PHE A 305 10.47 32.67 6.71
C PHE A 305 11.32 32.01 7.81
N ILE A 306 12.65 32.15 7.70
CA ILE A 306 13.59 31.67 8.72
C ILE A 306 13.81 32.78 9.74
N GLY A 307 13.66 32.41 11.01
CA GLY A 307 13.72 33.36 12.09
C GLY A 307 15.10 33.78 12.54
N ARG A 308 15.21 35.05 12.97
CA ARG A 308 16.43 35.67 13.51
C ARG A 308 16.00 36.75 14.52
N GLY A 309 16.39 36.58 15.78
CA GLY A 309 15.94 37.48 16.85
C GLY A 309 14.45 37.30 17.17
N PHE A 310 13.69 38.41 17.23
CA PHE A 310 12.21 38.37 17.30
C PHE A 310 11.62 38.21 15.91
N GLY A 311 11.40 36.97 15.48
CA GLY A 311 10.86 36.71 14.16
C GLY A 311 11.90 36.07 13.29
#